data_AF-A0A7C2ZR19-F1
#
_entry.id   AF-A0A7C2ZR19-F1
#
_cell.length_a   1.000
_cell.length_b   1.000
_cell.length_c   1.000
_cell.angle_alpha   90.00
_cell.angle_beta   90.00
_cell.angle_gamma   90.00
#
_symmetry.space_group_name_H-M   'P 1'
#
loop_
_entity.id
_entity.type
_entity.pdbx_description
1 polymer ?
#
loop_
_entity_poly.entity_id
_entity_poly.type
_entity_poly.pdbx_seq_one_letter_code
_entity_poly.pdbx_strand_id
1 'polypeptide(L)'
;MQKKSQEFLKSLVDGEIILAVYLLRLEEGIITYWPPEYYDDEIEKISDLTSVPLKEGLYFVLGGDRLKEKYIGLVINKNILLFRVRDDFNAEKIAEKLSSAYLKYLNDRGKLENNFFNDKDY
;
A
#
# COMPACT_ATOMS: atom_id res chain seq x y z
N MET A 1 -6.72 -1.83 -18.55
CA MET A 1 -6.57 -1.25 -17.20
C MET A 1 -5.48 -1.96 -16.39
N GLN A 2 -5.42 -3.30 -16.38
CA GLN A 2 -4.39 -4.11 -15.69
C GLN A 2 -2.92 -3.73 -15.94
N LYS A 3 -2.52 -3.39 -17.17
CA LYS A 3 -1.12 -3.02 -17.46
C LYS A 3 -0.63 -1.79 -16.67
N LYS A 4 -1.47 -0.77 -16.48
CA LYS A 4 -1.06 0.46 -15.77
C LYS A 4 -0.92 0.23 -14.27
N SER A 5 -1.77 -0.61 -13.68
CA SER A 5 -1.67 -0.95 -12.26
C SER A 5 -0.43 -1.80 -11.98
N GLN A 6 -0.07 -2.74 -12.86
CA GLN A 6 1.18 -3.51 -12.72
C GLN A 6 2.43 -2.64 -12.83
N GLU A 7 2.51 -1.74 -13.81
CA GLU A 7 3.65 -0.81 -13.93
C GLU A 7 3.81 0.08 -12.68
N PHE A 8 2.70 0.54 -12.11
CA PHE A 8 2.72 1.27 -10.85
C PHE A 8 3.27 0.41 -9.71
N LEU A 9 2.75 -0.81 -9.51
CA LEU A 9 3.25 -1.71 -8.45
C LEU A 9 4.73 -2.05 -8.65
N LYS A 10 5.15 -2.27 -9.89
CA LYS A 10 6.56 -2.51 -10.22
C LYS A 10 7.47 -1.36 -9.80
N SER A 11 7.02 -0.12 -9.90
CA SER A 11 7.79 1.04 -9.45
C SER A 11 7.95 1.15 -7.92
N LEU A 12 7.16 0.39 -7.16
CA LEU A 12 7.22 0.36 -5.70
C LEU A 12 8.08 -0.79 -5.15
N VAL A 13 8.51 -1.73 -6.00
CA VAL A 13 9.35 -2.88 -5.63
C VAL A 13 10.79 -2.56 -5.98
N ASP A 14 11.65 -2.55 -4.97
CA ASP A 14 13.11 -2.37 -5.13
C ASP A 14 13.87 -3.71 -5.08
N GLY A 15 13.24 -4.78 -4.60
CA GLY A 15 13.84 -6.11 -4.47
C GLY A 15 14.84 -6.23 -3.31
N GLU A 16 15.11 -5.15 -2.58
CA GLU A 16 16.05 -5.09 -1.46
C GLU A 16 15.36 -4.89 -0.12
N ILE A 17 14.40 -3.97 -0.03
CA ILE A 17 13.58 -3.67 1.15
C ILE A 17 12.14 -4.11 0.88
N ILE A 18 11.56 -3.65 -0.23
CA ILE A 18 10.22 -4.02 -0.66
C ILE A 18 10.37 -5.15 -1.67
N LEU A 19 9.97 -6.35 -1.24
CA LEU A 19 10.07 -7.57 -2.04
C LEU A 19 8.90 -7.71 -3.01
N ALA A 20 7.70 -7.36 -2.55
CA ALA A 20 6.49 -7.45 -3.36
C ALA A 20 5.44 -6.45 -2.88
N VAL A 21 4.53 -6.08 -3.78
CA VAL A 21 3.37 -5.24 -3.48
C VAL A 21 2.10 -5.86 -4.07
N TYR A 22 1.03 -5.80 -3.28
CA TYR A 22 -0.28 -6.33 -3.60
C TYR A 22 -1.31 -5.23 -3.43
N LEU A 23 -2.22 -5.11 -4.38
CA LEU A 23 -3.39 -4.25 -4.25
C LEU A 23 -4.58 -5.11 -3.82
N LEU A 24 -5.06 -4.88 -2.61
CA LEU A 24 -6.18 -5.60 -2.03
C LEU A 24 -7.43 -4.74 -2.02
N ARG A 25 -8.58 -5.35 -2.25
CA ARG A 25 -9.90 -4.79 -1.97
C ARG A 25 -10.63 -5.78 -1.08
N LEU A 26 -11.12 -5.32 0.07
CA LEU A 26 -11.66 -6.21 1.11
C LEU A 26 -12.75 -7.18 0.61
N GLU A 27 -13.56 -6.77 -0.36
CA GLU A 27 -14.65 -7.60 -0.92
C GLU A 27 -14.20 -8.53 -2.07
N GLU A 28 -13.04 -8.29 -2.67
CA GLU A 28 -12.57 -8.99 -3.88
C GLU A 28 -11.23 -9.72 -3.68
N GLY A 29 -10.55 -9.50 -2.54
CA GLY A 29 -9.21 -10.00 -2.28
C GLY A 29 -8.12 -9.27 -3.06
N ILE A 30 -7.10 -10.00 -3.52
CA ILE A 30 -5.96 -9.46 -4.27
C ILE A 30 -6.38 -9.16 -5.71
N ILE A 31 -6.40 -7.88 -6.08
CA ILE A 31 -6.76 -7.41 -7.43
C ILE A 31 -5.60 -7.53 -8.42
N THR A 32 -4.40 -7.22 -7.95
CA THR A 32 -3.17 -7.25 -8.73
C THR A 32 -1.97 -7.27 -7.80
N TYR A 33 -0.86 -7.82 -8.27
CA TYR A 33 0.36 -7.96 -7.48
C TYR A 33 1.60 -7.91 -8.36
N TRP A 34 2.74 -7.65 -7.73
CA TRP A 34 4.06 -7.70 -8.36
C TRP A 34 5.16 -7.94 -7.30
N PRO A 35 6.20 -8.74 -7.58
CA PRO A 35 6.40 -9.56 -8.77
C PRO A 35 5.65 -10.92 -8.71
N PRO A 36 5.44 -11.60 -9.84
CA PRO A 36 4.57 -12.77 -9.91
C PRO A 36 4.96 -13.95 -9.00
N GLU A 37 6.26 -14.14 -8.79
CA GLU A 37 6.84 -15.24 -8.01
C GLU A 37 6.61 -15.14 -6.50
N TYR A 38 6.13 -13.99 -6.00
CA TYR A 38 5.80 -13.80 -4.58
C TYR A 38 4.33 -14.08 -4.24
N TYR A 39 3.54 -14.57 -5.21
CA TYR A 39 2.19 -15.04 -4.94
C TYR A 39 2.21 -16.47 -4.39
N ASP A 40 1.90 -16.61 -3.11
CA ASP A 40 1.88 -17.87 -2.37
C ASP A 40 0.71 -17.97 -1.38
N ASP A 41 0.51 -19.15 -0.78
CA ASP A 41 -0.57 -19.42 0.18
C ASP A 41 -0.55 -18.48 1.41
N GLU A 42 0.59 -17.87 1.73
CA GLU A 42 0.71 -16.95 2.87
C GLU A 42 -0.01 -15.64 2.56
N ILE A 43 0.24 -15.06 1.38
CA ILE A 43 -0.42 -13.82 0.99
C ILE A 43 -1.92 -14.00 0.74
N GLU A 44 -2.36 -15.16 0.24
CA GLU A 44 -3.79 -15.48 0.13
C GLU A 44 -4.46 -15.44 1.51
N LYS A 45 -3.88 -16.12 2.51
CA LYS A 45 -4.41 -16.12 3.88
C LYS A 45 -4.39 -14.74 4.52
N ILE A 46 -3.33 -13.96 4.29
CA ILE A 46 -3.26 -12.58 4.78
C ILE A 46 -4.38 -11.75 4.14
N SER A 47 -4.58 -11.87 2.83
CA SER A 47 -5.66 -11.16 2.12
C SER A 47 -7.02 -11.48 2.71
N ASP A 48 -7.33 -12.76 2.93
CA ASP A 48 -8.63 -13.22 3.44
C ASP A 48 -8.90 -12.78 4.89
N LEU A 49 -7.86 -12.72 5.72
CA LEU A 49 -7.97 -12.36 7.13
C LEU A 49 -7.82 -10.86 7.39
N THR A 50 -7.37 -10.09 6.40
CA THR A 50 -7.19 -8.65 6.58
C THR A 50 -8.54 -7.95 6.66
N SER A 51 -8.86 -7.43 7.83
CA SER A 51 -10.05 -6.62 8.08
C SER A 51 -9.65 -5.37 8.87
N VAL A 52 -9.48 -4.26 8.17
CA VAL A 52 -9.08 -2.97 8.76
C VAL A 52 -10.03 -1.84 8.34
N PRO A 53 -10.17 -0.77 9.15
CA PRO A 53 -10.91 0.41 8.72
C PRO A 53 -10.32 1.02 7.45
N LEU A 54 -11.15 1.32 6.44
CA LEU A 54 -10.72 1.98 5.21
C LEU A 54 -10.60 3.50 5.39
N LYS A 55 -9.76 3.93 6.35
CA LYS A 55 -9.45 5.33 6.59
C LYS A 55 -8.19 5.72 5.83
N GLU A 56 -8.24 6.83 5.10
CA GLU A 56 -7.11 7.19 4.25
C GLU A 56 -5.80 7.42 5.00
N GLY A 57 -4.73 6.86 4.46
CA GLY A 57 -3.39 6.90 5.05
C GLY A 57 -3.24 6.07 6.34
N LEU A 58 -4.27 5.35 6.78
CA LEU A 58 -4.11 4.35 7.84
C LEU A 58 -3.09 3.32 7.38
N TYR A 59 -2.10 3.03 8.24
CA TYR A 59 -1.18 1.93 8.02
C TYR A 59 -1.28 0.90 9.15
N PHE A 60 -0.86 -0.31 8.84
CA PHE A 60 -0.72 -1.39 9.81
C PHE A 60 0.48 -2.26 9.42
N VAL A 61 1.03 -2.97 10.40
CA VAL A 61 2.12 -3.92 10.20
C VAL A 61 1.63 -5.29 10.66
N LEU A 62 1.83 -6.30 9.83
CA LEU A 62 1.63 -7.69 10.16
C LEU A 62 2.99 -8.37 10.25
N GLY A 63 3.23 -9.05 11.36
CA GLY A 63 4.44 -9.80 11.64
C GLY A 63 4.13 -10.92 12.63
N GLY A 64 4.98 -11.94 12.68
CA GLY A 64 4.87 -13.00 13.68
C GLY A 64 5.73 -14.21 13.32
N ASP A 65 5.96 -15.07 14.31
CA ASP A 65 6.89 -16.21 14.21
C ASP A 65 6.57 -17.22 13.09
N ARG A 66 5.35 -17.18 12.54
CA ARG A 66 4.88 -18.07 11.47
C ARG A 66 4.83 -17.44 10.09
N LEU A 67 5.12 -16.14 9.98
CA LEU A 67 5.20 -15.46 8.69
C LEU A 67 6.63 -15.57 8.16
N LYS A 68 6.75 -15.79 6.85
CA LYS A 68 8.05 -15.79 6.17
C LYS A 68 8.70 -14.42 6.17
N GLU A 69 7.87 -13.38 6.10
CA GLU A 69 8.28 -11.98 6.05
C GLU A 69 7.23 -11.10 6.74
N LYS A 70 7.60 -9.85 7.08
CA LYS A 70 6.67 -8.82 7.51
C LYS A 70 5.89 -8.22 6.35
N TYR A 71 4.71 -7.72 6.68
CA TYR A 71 3.85 -7.01 5.74
C TYR A 71 3.46 -5.65 6.28
N ILE A 72 3.46 -4.65 5.41
CA ILE A 72 2.97 -3.31 5.70
C ILE A 72 1.73 -3.08 4.87
N GLY A 73 0.59 -2.81 5.49
CA GLY A 73 -0.60 -2.35 4.79
C GLY A 73 -0.70 -0.83 4.85
N LEU A 74 -1.03 -0.19 3.73
CA LEU A 74 -1.41 1.22 3.64
C LEU A 74 -2.76 1.32 2.93
N VAL A 75 -3.76 1.88 3.62
CA VAL A 75 -5.04 2.19 3.01
C VAL A 75 -4.86 3.33 2.02
N ILE A 76 -5.29 3.09 0.77
CA ILE A 76 -5.37 4.07 -0.32
C ILE A 76 -6.77 4.01 -0.97
N ASN A 77 -7.53 5.08 -0.80
CA ASN A 77 -8.96 5.21 -1.09
C ASN A 77 -9.77 4.09 -0.43
N LYS A 78 -10.30 3.15 -1.24
CA LYS A 78 -11.05 1.97 -0.80
C LYS A 78 -10.25 0.67 -0.94
N ASN A 79 -8.95 0.77 -1.19
CA ASN A 79 -8.07 -0.37 -1.39
C ASN A 79 -6.95 -0.32 -0.35
N ILE A 80 -6.22 -1.42 -0.22
CA ILE A 80 -5.04 -1.53 0.62
C ILE A 80 -3.86 -1.86 -0.30
N LEU A 81 -2.81 -1.05 -0.24
CA LEU A 81 -1.50 -1.45 -0.73
C LEU A 81 -0.79 -2.22 0.37
N LEU A 82 -0.61 -3.51 0.15
CA LEU A 82 0.10 -4.38 1.05
C LEU A 82 1.50 -4.60 0.49
N PHE A 83 2.53 -4.27 1.26
CA PHE A 83 3.93 -4.42 0.91
C PHE A 83 4.48 -5.61 1.70
N ARG A 84 5.07 -6.59 1.03
CA ARG A 84 5.92 -7.60 1.66
C ARG A 84 7.33 -7.02 1.77
N VAL A 85 7.85 -6.96 2.99
CA VAL A 85 9.15 -6.32 3.27
C VAL A 85 10.06 -7.30 3.96
N ARG A 86 11.37 -7.17 3.74
CA ARG A 86 12.34 -8.03 4.41
C ARG A 86 12.30 -7.87 5.93
N ASP A 87 12.43 -8.99 6.63
CA ASP A 87 12.36 -9.07 8.08
C ASP A 87 13.48 -8.34 8.85
N ASP A 88 14.63 -8.11 8.22
CA ASP A 88 15.77 -7.41 8.83
C ASP A 88 15.58 -5.88 8.91
N PHE A 89 14.48 -5.36 8.36
CA PHE A 89 14.12 -3.95 8.44
C PHE A 89 13.02 -3.67 9.48
N ASN A 90 13.00 -2.42 9.97
CA ASN A 90 11.97 -1.91 10.86
C ASN A 90 10.73 -1.53 10.05
N ALA A 91 9.82 -2.47 9.87
CA ALA A 91 8.59 -2.33 9.10
C ALA A 91 7.70 -1.20 9.61
N GLU A 92 7.65 -0.99 10.93
CA GLU A 92 6.86 0.05 11.59
C GLU A 92 7.32 1.45 11.16
N LYS A 93 8.64 1.69 11.18
CA LYS A 93 9.23 2.97 10.75
C LYS A 93 9.07 3.21 9.25
N ILE A 94 9.10 2.15 8.44
CA ILE A 94 8.83 2.25 7.00
C ILE A 94 7.36 2.62 6.78
N ALA A 95 6.44 1.93 7.45
CA ALA A 95 5.00 2.15 7.36
C ALA A 95 4.61 3.57 7.76
N GLU A 96 5.17 4.08 8.87
CA GLU A 96 4.96 5.44 9.33
C GLU A 96 5.42 6.48 8.29
N LYS A 97 6.60 6.27 7.68
CA LYS A 97 7.13 7.15 6.64
C LYS A 97 6.26 7.14 5.38
N LEU A 98 5.83 5.96 4.94
CA LEU A 98 4.96 5.80 3.77
C LEU A 98 3.61 6.48 3.98
N SER A 99 2.98 6.24 5.13
CA SER A 99 1.71 6.89 5.52
C SER A 99 1.85 8.41 5.57
N SER A 100 2.90 8.91 6.23
CA SER A 100 3.16 10.35 6.36
C SER A 100 3.39 11.02 5.00
N ALA A 101 4.17 10.38 4.11
CA ALA A 101 4.40 10.87 2.76
C ALA A 101 3.12 10.91 1.94
N TYR A 102 2.28 9.87 2.05
CA TYR A 102 1.00 9.79 1.36
C TYR A 102 0.00 10.85 1.85
N LEU A 103 -0.15 11.02 3.17
CA LEU A 103 -1.00 12.06 3.74
C LEU A 103 -0.54 13.47 3.35
N LYS A 104 0.78 13.70 3.30
CA LYS A 104 1.33 14.96 2.79
C LYS A 104 0.95 15.18 1.33
N TYR A 105 1.12 14.17 0.48
CA TYR A 105 0.72 14.24 -0.94
C TYR A 105 -0.77 14.59 -1.10
N LEU A 106 -1.65 13.96 -0.32
CA LEU A 106 -3.09 14.27 -0.34
C LEU A 106 -3.37 15.73 0.06
N ASN A 107 -2.73 16.21 1.12
CA ASN A 107 -2.87 17.60 1.57
C ASN A 107 -2.39 18.60 0.51
N ASP A 108 -1.24 18.34 -0.10
CA ASP A 108 -0.67 19.22 -1.13
C ASP A 108 -1.56 19.22 -2.38
N ARG A 109 -2.13 18.07 -2.75
CA ARG A 109 -3.08 17.97 -3.86
C ARG A 109 -4.40 18.70 -3.58
N GLY A 110 -4.95 18.57 -2.36
CA GLY A 110 -6.16 19.31 -1.96
C GLY A 110 -5.94 20.82 -1.93
N LYS A 111 -4.74 21.29 -1.57
CA LYS A 111 -4.38 22.72 -1.67
C LYS A 111 -4.31 23.20 -3.12
N LEU A 112 -3.76 22.40 -4.03
CA LEU A 112 -3.72 22.73 -5.44
C LEU A 112 -5.13 22.86 -6.03
N GLU A 113 -6.04 21.93 -5.70
CA GLU A 113 -7.43 21.99 -6.15
C GLU A 113 -8.12 23.26 -5.62
N ASN A 114 -7.94 23.62 -4.34
CA ASN A 114 -8.53 24.84 -3.76
C ASN A 114 -7.99 26.15 -4.35
N ASN A 115 -6.70 26.21 -4.72
CA ASN A 115 -6.13 27.41 -5.34
C ASN A 115 -6.65 27.61 -6.78
N PHE A 116 -6.93 26.53 -7.52
CA PHE A 116 -7.52 26.61 -8.86
C PHE A 116 -8.96 27.13 -8.88
N PHE A 117 -9.70 27.03 -7.77
CA PHE A 117 -11.05 27.58 -7.66
C PHE A 117 -11.07 29.04 -7.19
N ASN A 118 -10.04 29.52 -6.48
CA ASN A 118 -9.96 30.91 -6.02
C ASN A 118 -9.46 31.91 -7.08
N ASP A 119 -8.80 31.45 -8.14
CA ASP A 119 -8.28 32.32 -9.21
C ASP A 119 -9.31 32.65 -10.32
N LYS A 120 -10.59 32.32 -10.14
CA LYS A 120 -11.67 32.60 -11.11
C LYS A 120 -12.63 33.73 -10.73
N ASP A 121 -12.43 34.38 -9.60
CA ASP A 121 -13.29 35.47 -9.12
C ASP A 121 -12.56 36.83 -9.13
N TYR A 122 -12.04 37.24 -10.29
CA TYR A 122 -11.65 38.63 -10.58
C TYR A 122 -12.06 39.06 -11.99
#